data_AF-A0A520LXD8-F1
#
_entry.id   AF-A0A520LXD8-F1
#
_cell.length_a   1.000
_cell.length_b   1.000
_cell.length_c   1.000
_cell.angle_alpha   90.00
_cell.angle_beta   90.00
_cell.angle_gamma   90.00
#
_symmetry.space_group_name_H-M   'P 1'
#
loop_
_entity.id
_entity.type
_entity.pdbx_description
1 polymer ?
#
loop_
_entity_poly.entity_id
_entity_poly.type
_entity_poly.pdbx_seq_one_letter_code
_entity_poly.pdbx_strand_id
1 'polypeptide(L)' 'MDFSLSEEQQMLVDSARTFAEKELYPYEDEVESADEVRPELAQQIRERAIAQGFYAANMPEELGGGGLDSVSLSLVEREL' A
#
# COMPACT_ATOMS: atom_id res chain seq x y z
N MET A 1 -19.76 1.30 -21.75
CA MET A 1 -19.12 1.53 -20.44
C MET A 1 -17.69 1.08 -20.60
N ASP A 2 -16.74 1.96 -20.31
CA ASP A 2 -15.31 1.66 -20.42
C ASP A 2 -14.77 1.39 -19.00
N PHE A 3 -14.01 0.30 -18.86
CA PHE A 3 -13.45 -0.16 -17.59
C PHE A 3 -11.92 -0.23 -17.65
N SER A 4 -11.29 0.31 -18.69
CA SER A 4 -9.84 0.48 -18.72
C SER A 4 -9.39 1.39 -17.58
N LEU A 5 -8.25 1.04 -16.97
CA LEU A 5 -7.61 1.93 -16.00
C LEU A 5 -7.09 3.18 -16.69
N SER A 6 -7.20 4.33 -16.01
CA SER A 6 -6.43 5.51 -16.42
C SER A 6 -4.92 5.28 -16.23
N GLU A 7 -4.10 6.10 -16.86
CA GLU A 7 -2.64 6.05 -16.66
C GLU A 7 -2.27 6.25 -15.18
N GLU A 8 -2.96 7.18 -14.49
CA GLU A 8 -2.78 7.43 -13.06
C GLU A 8 -3.15 6.20 -12.22
N GLN A 9 -4.26 5.53 -12.53
CA GLN A 9 -4.67 4.30 -11.85
C GLN A 9 -3.67 3.16 -12.09
N GLN A 10 -3.13 3.05 -13.30
CA GLN A 10 -2.09 2.07 -13.60
C GLN A 10 -0.82 2.35 -12.79
N MET A 11 -0.40 3.62 -12.70
CA MET A 11 0.74 4.01 -11.87
C MET A 11 0.55 3.69 -10.39
N LEU A 12 -0.66 3.88 -9.85
CA LEU A 12 -0.99 3.51 -8.47
C LEU A 12 -0.86 2.00 -8.25
N VAL A 13 -1.41 1.19 -9.16
CA VAL A 13 -1.29 -0.28 -9.12
C VAL A 13 0.17 -0.73 -9.15
N ASP A 14 0.96 -0.18 -10.08
CA ASP A 14 2.37 -0.56 -10.22
C ASP A 14 3.20 -0.17 -8.98
N SER A 15 2.87 0.97 -8.37
CA SER A 15 3.51 1.44 -7.15
C SER A 15 3.14 0.58 -5.94
N ALA A 16 1.87 0.22 -5.78
CA ALA A 16 1.38 -0.63 -4.70
C ALA A 16 2.00 -2.04 -4.77
N ARG A 17 2.04 -2.63 -5.96
CA ARG A 17 2.74 -3.89 -6.22
C ARG A 17 4.22 -3.83 -5.85
N THR A 18 4.90 -2.77 -6.28
CA THR A 18 6.32 -2.57 -5.96
C THR A 18 6.54 -2.44 -4.45
N PHE A 19 5.62 -1.81 -3.73
CA PHE A 19 5.67 -1.72 -2.28
C PHE A 19 5.53 -3.10 -1.64
N ALA A 20 4.54 -3.90 -2.03
CA ALA A 20 4.36 -5.26 -1.52
C ALA A 20 5.63 -6.12 -1.76
N GLU A 21 6.15 -6.11 -2.97
CA GLU A 21 7.33 -6.89 -3.36
C GLU A 21 8.59 -6.53 -2.57
N LYS A 22 8.78 -5.25 -2.23
CA LYS A 22 10.00 -4.77 -1.57
C LYS A 22 9.88 -4.68 -0.06
N GLU A 23 8.68 -4.46 0.45
CA GLU A 23 8.46 -4.09 1.86
C GLU A 23 7.66 -5.13 2.63
N LEU A 24 6.92 -6.01 1.96
CA LEU A 24 6.13 -7.06 2.61
C LEU A 24 6.72 -8.45 2.34
N TYR A 25 6.87 -8.83 1.07
CA TYR A 25 7.30 -10.18 0.66
C TYR A 25 8.62 -10.67 1.29
N PRO A 26 9.64 -9.82 1.51
CA PRO A 26 10.88 -10.28 2.15
C PRO A 26 10.72 -10.85 3.57
N TYR A 27 9.58 -10.62 4.21
CA TYR A 27 9.31 -11.02 5.59
C TYR A 27 8.25 -12.13 5.70
N GLU A 28 7.72 -12.67 4.59
CA GLU A 28 6.67 -13.69 4.60
C GLU A 28 7.08 -14.94 5.38
N ASP A 29 8.24 -15.53 5.08
CA ASP A 29 8.75 -16.72 5.76
C ASP A 29 8.95 -16.50 7.28
N GLU A 30 9.39 -15.28 7.66
CA GLU A 30 9.59 -14.91 9.06
C GLU A 30 8.25 -14.86 9.79
N VAL A 31 7.26 -14.18 9.21
CA VAL A 31 5.92 -13.99 9.79
C VAL A 31 5.17 -15.32 9.84
N GLU A 32 5.24 -16.14 8.79
CA GLU A 32 4.63 -17.47 8.76
C GLU A 32 5.22 -18.39 9.83
N SER A 33 6.55 -18.38 9.99
CA SER A 33 7.20 -19.20 11.01
C SER A 33 6.92 -18.72 12.44
N ALA A 34 6.73 -17.42 12.65
CA ALA A 34 6.49 -16.83 13.97
C ALA A 34 5.01 -16.82 14.37
N ASP A 35 4.09 -16.91 13.39
CA ASP A 35 2.65 -16.66 13.53
C ASP A 35 2.32 -15.27 14.11
N GLU A 36 3.25 -14.32 13.95
CA GLU A 36 3.10 -12.94 14.40
C GLU A 36 3.97 -11.98 13.57
N VAL A 37 3.52 -10.73 13.46
CA VAL A 37 4.37 -9.64 12.94
C VAL A 37 5.00 -8.93 14.12
N ARG A 38 6.32 -9.01 14.23
CA ARG A 38 7.05 -8.36 15.33
C ARG A 38 6.82 -6.84 15.32
N PRO A 39 6.68 -6.18 16.49
CA PRO A 39 6.35 -4.76 16.57
C PRO A 39 7.31 -3.84 15.80
N GLU A 40 8.60 -4.18 15.78
CA GLU A 40 9.62 -3.39 15.08
C GLU A 40 9.43 -3.46 13.56
N LEU A 41 9.07 -4.63 13.03
CA LEU A 41 8.77 -4.81 11.61
C LEU A 41 7.49 -4.06 11.21
N ALA A 42 6.44 -4.15 12.04
CA ALA A 42 5.20 -3.40 11.82
C ALA A 42 5.43 -1.88 11.80
N GLN A 43 6.26 -1.37 12.71
CA GLN A 43 6.63 0.05 12.75
C GLN A 43 7.43 0.45 11.50
N GLN A 44 8.41 -0.35 11.10
CA GLN A 44 9.20 -0.12 9.90
C GLN A 44 8.33 -0.05 8.64
N ILE A 45 7.46 -1.03 8.43
CA ILE A 45 6.56 -1.08 7.26
C ILE A 45 5.61 0.13 7.28
N ARG A 46 5.07 0.49 8.44
CA ARG A 46 4.21 1.67 8.60
C ARG A 46 4.93 2.96 8.22
N GLU A 47 6.15 3.17 8.68
CA GLU A 47 6.93 4.38 8.33
C GLU A 47 7.18 4.47 6.82
N ARG A 48 7.48 3.35 6.17
CA ARG A 48 7.65 3.31 4.71
C ARG A 48 6.34 3.53 3.96
N ALA A 49 5.23 2.98 4.44
CA ALA A 49 3.91 3.22 3.87
C ALA A 49 3.50 4.70 3.98
N ILE A 50 3.79 5.36 5.11
CA ILE A 50 3.58 6.81 5.28
C ILE A 50 4.45 7.59 4.28
N ALA A 51 5.74 7.26 4.18
CA ALA A 51 6.66 7.95 3.29
C ALA A 51 6.28 7.82 1.80
N GLN A 52 5.62 6.73 1.41
CA GLN A 52 5.15 6.48 0.05
C GLN A 52 3.69 6.89 -0.18
N GLY A 53 2.99 7.42 0.83
CA GLY A 53 1.60 7.86 0.72
C GLY A 53 0.55 6.75 0.71
N PHE A 54 0.94 5.50 0.99
CA PHE A 54 0.01 4.37 1.11
C PHE A 54 -0.71 4.33 2.45
N TYR A 55 -0.15 4.96 3.49
CA TYR A 55 -0.82 5.04 4.79
C TYR A 55 -1.90 6.13 4.76
N ALA A 56 -3.13 5.77 5.16
CA ALA A 56 -4.29 6.66 5.10
C ALA A 56 -4.51 7.27 3.71
N ALA A 57 -4.28 6.48 2.65
CA ALA A 57 -4.35 6.93 1.26
C ALA A 57 -5.72 7.50 0.86
N ASN A 58 -6.79 7.12 1.55
CA ASN A 58 -8.15 7.62 1.35
C ASN A 58 -8.48 8.91 2.11
N MET A 59 -7.63 9.32 3.07
CA MET A 59 -7.86 10.52 3.85
C MET A 59 -7.48 11.78 3.05
N PRO A 60 -8.15 12.92 3.28
CA PRO A 60 -7.82 14.17 2.61
C PRO A 60 -6.34 14.56 2.79
N GLU A 61 -5.73 15.10 1.74
CA GLU A 61 -4.35 15.61 1.77
C GLU A 61 -4.16 16.71 2.84
N GLU A 62 -5.19 17.53 3.07
CA GLU A 62 -5.22 18.57 4.10
C GLU A 62 -5.03 18.03 5.52
N LEU A 63 -5.32 16.74 5.73
CA LEU A 63 -5.13 16.03 6.99
C LEU A 63 -3.88 15.12 6.97
N GLY A 64 -3.08 15.19 5.90
CA GLY A 64 -1.88 14.38 5.69
C GLY A 64 -2.13 13.00 5.09
N GLY A 65 -3.30 12.76 4.48
CA GLY A 65 -3.62 11.54 3.74
C GLY A 65 -3.28 11.61 2.24
N GLY A 66 -3.61 10.55 1.50
CA GLY A 66 -3.31 10.43 0.07
C GLY A 66 -4.39 10.91 -0.90
N GLY A 67 -5.57 11.31 -0.41
CA GLY A 67 -6.64 11.89 -1.23
C GLY A 67 -7.29 10.96 -2.26
N LEU A 68 -7.01 9.66 -2.24
CA LEU A 68 -7.52 8.71 -3.23
C LEU A 68 -9.03 8.55 -3.16
N ASP A 69 -9.67 8.55 -4.33
CA ASP A 69 -11.06 8.14 -4.48
C ASP A 69 -11.24 6.63 -4.21
N SER A 70 -12.48 6.19 -4.07
CA SER A 70 -12.78 4.80 -3.71
C SER A 70 -12.32 3.77 -4.74
N VAL A 71 -12.34 4.08 -6.04
CA VAL A 71 -11.88 3.16 -7.09
C VAL A 71 -10.37 3.04 -7.04
N SER A 72 -9.68 4.18 -6.98
CA SER A 72 -8.22 4.24 -6.90
C SER A 72 -7.70 3.55 -5.63
N LEU A 73 -8.39 3.72 -4.49
CA LEU A 73 -8.09 3.00 -3.25
C LEU A 73 -8.26 1.48 -3.41
N SER A 74 -9.37 1.02 -3.98
CA SER A 74 -9.61 -0.42 -4.18
C SER A 74 -8.58 -1.07 -5.11
N LEU A 75 -8.03 -0.32 -6.07
CA LEU A 75 -6.96 -0.80 -6.93
C LEU A 75 -5.65 -0.99 -6.17
N VAL A 76 -5.31 -0.06 -5.27
CA VAL A 76 -4.14 -0.18 -4.40
C VAL A 76 -4.30 -1.34 -3.42
N GLU A 77 -5.45 -1.45 -2.74
CA GLU A 77 -5.73 -2.52 -1.77
C GLU A 77 -5.70 -3.92 -2.37
N ARG A 78 -5.94 -4.06 -3.68
CA ARG A 78 -5.87 -5.37 -4.36
C ARG A 78 -4.44 -5.90 -4.47
N GLU A 79 -3.44 -5.02 -4.49
CA GLU A 79 -2.04 -5.40 -4.70
C GLU A 79 -1.27 -5.58 -3.37
N LEU A 80 -1.90 -5.27 -2.23
CA LEU A 80 -1.36 -5.41 -0.87
C LEU A 80 -1.94 -6.65 -0.19
#